data_AF-A0A3P7PEQ3-F1
#
_entry.id   AF-A0A3P7PEQ3-F1
#
_cell.length_a   1.000
_cell.length_b   1.000
_cell.length_c   1.000
_cell.angle_alpha   90.00
_cell.angle_beta   90.00
_cell.angle_gamma   90.00
#
_symmetry.space_group_name_H-M   'P 1'
#
loop_
_entity.id
_entity.type
_entity.pdbx_description
1 polymer ?
#
loop_
_entity_poly.entity_id
_entity_poly.type
_entity_poly.pdbx_seq_one_letter_code
_entity_poly.pdbx_strand_id
1 'polypeptide(L)'
;MEVEWVVGPLPDLGVATTEVIVRYTLEGEGLQPSTSGEFFTDSMGRTLIRRLRNTRPDWSLNHTYREPKKIEGNYYPILNRIMLKGSGEQPMGFAVYPDRAEGGSSLQDLQVELMVHRATSADDGLGVGEPLVERGIAGGLIVKGTHTLKLGPLRTVEDEDATMAQEVSRPTLPWFLGSTTASPKQHFSVLACPLPIGIHLLTFMQWPIEGIMKARLANTKSTSVLVRLENIGNRSTTVDLNGQFSLGQVVKVTEMTLTANQEREAAEANRLHWPTEGIKHAFTKKANSRNDTVLLDAAEIKTLILEFANPDLSGKA
;
A
#
# COMPACT_ATOMS: atom_id res chain seq x y z
N MET A 1 0.58 -19.41 -3.97
CA MET A 1 -0.45 -19.96 -4.88
C MET A 1 -1.23 -18.80 -5.43
N GLU A 2 -1.60 -18.80 -6.69
CA GLU A 2 -2.49 -17.78 -7.27
C GLU A 2 -3.83 -18.43 -7.60
N VAL A 3 -4.91 -17.73 -7.25
CA VAL A 3 -6.28 -18.16 -7.52
C VAL A 3 -6.91 -17.11 -8.43
N GLU A 4 -7.03 -17.45 -9.72
CA GLU A 4 -7.78 -16.66 -10.68
C GLU A 4 -9.26 -17.02 -10.59
N TRP A 5 -10.12 -16.01 -10.56
CA TRP A 5 -11.57 -16.17 -10.57
C TRP A 5 -12.20 -15.36 -11.68
N VAL A 6 -13.29 -15.89 -12.25
CA VAL A 6 -14.14 -15.22 -13.24
C VAL A 6 -15.58 -15.40 -12.79
N VAL A 7 -16.26 -14.31 -12.47
CA VAL A 7 -17.61 -14.31 -11.91
C VAL A 7 -18.52 -13.46 -12.77
N GLY A 8 -19.62 -14.06 -13.21
CA GLY A 8 -20.69 -13.40 -13.94
C GLY A 8 -21.02 -14.06 -15.29
N PRO A 9 -22.11 -13.63 -15.95
CA PRO A 9 -23.09 -12.66 -15.44
C PRO A 9 -23.85 -13.26 -14.25
N LEU A 10 -24.11 -12.45 -13.22
CA LEU A 10 -24.87 -12.92 -12.06
C LEU A 10 -26.32 -13.23 -12.49
N PRO A 11 -26.95 -14.29 -11.94
CA PRO A 11 -28.35 -14.59 -12.23
C PRO A 11 -29.27 -13.51 -11.65
N ASP A 12 -30.50 -13.42 -12.17
CA ASP A 12 -31.60 -12.64 -11.59
C ASP A 12 -31.27 -11.16 -11.31
N LEU A 13 -30.48 -10.54 -12.19
CA LEU A 13 -30.08 -9.13 -12.09
C LEU A 13 -31.27 -8.18 -11.92
N GLY A 14 -31.25 -7.40 -10.84
CA GLY A 14 -32.32 -6.47 -10.49
C GLY A 14 -33.57 -7.12 -9.91
N VAL A 15 -33.61 -8.45 -9.78
CA VAL A 15 -34.72 -9.20 -9.17
C VAL A 15 -34.34 -9.70 -7.78
N ALA A 16 -33.14 -10.27 -7.62
CA ALA A 16 -32.63 -10.74 -6.34
C ALA A 16 -31.25 -10.16 -6.03
N THR A 17 -31.00 -9.88 -4.75
CA THR A 17 -29.65 -9.52 -4.29
C THR A 17 -28.77 -10.77 -4.28
N THR A 18 -27.65 -10.69 -4.99
CA THR A 18 -26.64 -11.75 -5.05
C THR A 18 -25.29 -11.17 -4.70
N GLU A 19 -24.60 -11.79 -3.75
CA GLU A 19 -23.24 -11.45 -3.34
C GLU A 19 -22.39 -12.72 -3.42
N VAL A 20 -21.31 -12.67 -4.21
CA VAL A 20 -20.45 -13.83 -4.46
C VAL A 20 -19.16 -13.66 -3.68
N ILE A 21 -18.81 -14.67 -2.90
CA ILE A 21 -17.59 -14.71 -2.10
C ILE A 21 -16.66 -15.83 -2.56
N VAL A 22 -15.36 -15.62 -2.40
CA VAL A 22 -14.37 -16.68 -2.39
C VAL A 22 -13.95 -16.90 -0.94
N ARG A 23 -14.14 -18.13 -0.44
CA ARG A 23 -13.79 -18.51 0.93
C ARG A 23 -12.65 -19.51 0.96
N TYR A 24 -11.61 -19.18 1.71
CA TYR A 24 -10.50 -20.06 2.04
C TYR A 24 -10.72 -20.63 3.43
N THR A 25 -10.73 -21.96 3.55
CA THR A 25 -10.79 -22.67 4.83
C THR A 25 -9.47 -23.41 5.02
N LEU A 26 -8.85 -23.22 6.18
CA LEU A 26 -7.57 -23.81 6.53
C LEU A 26 -7.77 -24.92 7.55
N GLU A 27 -6.93 -25.93 7.46
CA GLU A 27 -6.88 -27.04 8.42
C GLU A 27 -5.40 -27.38 8.69
N GLY A 28 -5.06 -27.64 9.96
CA GLY A 28 -3.70 -28.00 10.36
C GLY A 28 -3.24 -27.39 11.67
N GLU A 29 -2.07 -27.84 12.13
CA GLU A 29 -1.43 -27.35 13.36
C GLU A 29 -0.80 -25.97 13.17
N GLY A 30 -0.65 -25.22 14.26
CA GLY A 30 0.00 -23.91 14.26
C GLY A 30 -0.82 -22.77 13.62
N LEU A 31 -2.01 -23.05 13.07
CA LEU A 31 -2.88 -22.06 12.41
C LEU A 31 -3.89 -21.40 13.34
N GLN A 32 -4.17 -21.99 14.50
CA GLN A 32 -5.17 -21.49 15.43
C GLN A 32 -4.75 -20.13 16.01
N PRO A 33 -5.62 -19.12 15.97
CA PRO A 33 -5.27 -17.80 16.46
C PRO A 33 -5.07 -17.80 17.98
N SER A 34 -4.29 -16.84 18.47
CA SER A 34 -4.08 -16.66 19.91
C SER A 34 -5.38 -16.33 20.65
N THR A 35 -6.27 -15.61 19.97
CA THR A 35 -7.59 -15.21 20.45
C THR A 35 -8.62 -15.65 19.41
N SER A 36 -9.64 -16.43 19.80
CA SER A 36 -10.70 -16.84 18.87
C SER A 36 -11.38 -15.62 18.24
N GLY A 37 -11.61 -15.66 16.94
CA GLY A 37 -12.15 -14.55 16.17
C GLY A 37 -11.13 -13.48 15.74
N GLU A 38 -9.84 -13.66 16.00
CA GLU A 38 -8.78 -12.72 15.60
C GLU A 38 -8.38 -12.90 14.13
N PHE A 39 -8.29 -11.77 13.42
CA PHE A 39 -7.72 -11.68 12.08
C PHE A 39 -7.17 -10.27 11.84
N PHE A 40 -6.43 -10.06 10.76
CA PHE A 40 -5.75 -8.80 10.48
C PHE A 40 -6.08 -8.30 9.08
N THR A 41 -6.40 -7.01 8.95
CA THR A 41 -6.70 -6.38 7.66
C THR A 41 -5.82 -5.16 7.47
N ASP A 42 -5.46 -4.81 6.24
CA ASP A 42 -4.70 -3.59 6.00
C ASP A 42 -5.47 -2.31 6.34
N SER A 43 -4.72 -1.23 6.55
CA SER A 43 -5.20 0.15 6.63
C SER A 43 -4.64 0.91 5.45
N MET A 44 -5.49 1.16 4.45
CA MET A 44 -5.11 1.89 3.24
C MET A 44 -3.88 1.27 2.53
N GLY A 45 -3.74 -0.05 2.58
CA GLY A 45 -2.63 -0.79 2.02
C GLY A 45 -1.32 -0.76 2.84
N ARG A 46 -1.32 -0.13 4.02
CA ARG A 46 -0.10 0.11 4.82
C ARG A 46 0.01 -0.84 6.00
N THR A 47 -0.41 -0.42 7.19
CA THR A 47 -0.27 -1.20 8.43
C THR A 47 -1.41 -2.19 8.59
N LEU A 48 -1.14 -3.36 9.16
CA LEU A 48 -2.17 -4.31 9.57
C LEU A 48 -2.86 -3.84 10.85
N ILE A 49 -4.20 -3.79 10.81
CA ILE A 49 -5.05 -3.55 11.97
C ILE A 49 -5.58 -4.91 12.46
N ARG A 50 -5.40 -5.17 13.76
CA ARG A 50 -6.02 -6.33 14.43
C ARG A 50 -7.53 -6.14 14.49
N ARG A 51 -8.27 -7.13 14.01
CA ARG A 51 -9.73 -7.25 14.09
C ARG A 51 -10.09 -8.40 15.01
N LEU A 52 -11.14 -8.21 15.79
CA LEU A 52 -11.73 -9.25 16.63
C LEU A 52 -13.22 -9.31 16.32
N ARG A 53 -13.69 -10.49 15.89
CA ARG A 53 -15.07 -10.71 15.49
C ARG A 53 -16.05 -10.23 16.58
N ASN A 54 -17.12 -9.55 16.17
CA ASN A 54 -18.18 -9.01 17.02
C ASN A 54 -17.73 -8.02 18.12
N THR A 55 -16.56 -7.38 17.96
CA THR A 55 -15.98 -6.50 18.99
C THR A 55 -15.73 -5.08 18.44
N ARG A 56 -15.86 -4.07 19.32
CA ARG A 56 -15.57 -2.65 19.05
C ARG A 56 -14.72 -2.06 20.19
N PRO A 57 -13.39 -1.95 20.04
CA PRO A 57 -12.51 -1.52 21.13
C PRO A 57 -12.59 -0.02 21.43
N ASP A 58 -12.86 0.81 20.44
CA ASP A 58 -12.84 2.28 20.59
C ASP A 58 -14.07 2.84 21.32
N TRP A 59 -15.07 1.99 21.58
CA TRP A 59 -16.32 2.40 22.17
C TRP A 59 -16.27 2.12 23.68
N SER A 60 -15.99 3.17 24.45
CA SER A 60 -16.09 3.16 25.91
C SER A 60 -17.57 3.19 26.34
N LEU A 61 -18.27 2.08 26.11
CA LEU A 61 -19.66 1.93 26.53
C LEU A 61 -19.70 1.33 27.94
N ASN A 62 -20.53 1.90 28.81
CA ASN A 62 -20.79 1.36 30.15
C ASN A 62 -21.58 0.03 30.12
N HIS A 63 -21.80 -0.56 28.94
CA HIS A 63 -22.51 -1.82 28.75
C HIS A 63 -21.80 -2.69 27.70
N THR A 64 -21.97 -4.00 27.81
CA THR A 64 -21.44 -4.96 26.83
C THR A 64 -22.12 -4.75 25.49
N TYR A 65 -21.41 -4.16 24.53
CA TYR A 65 -21.88 -4.08 23.15
C TYR A 65 -21.95 -5.48 22.53
N ARG A 66 -23.08 -5.79 21.91
CA ARG A 66 -23.28 -7.05 21.20
C ARG A 66 -23.60 -6.73 19.75
N GLU A 67 -22.72 -7.11 18.83
CA GLU A 67 -22.91 -6.91 17.39
C GLU A 67 -24.20 -7.60 16.92
N PRO A 68 -25.27 -6.84 16.55
CA PRO A 68 -26.50 -7.44 16.06
C PRO A 68 -26.32 -8.06 14.67
N LYS A 69 -25.43 -7.50 13.86
CA LYS A 69 -25.20 -7.83 12.45
C LYS A 69 -23.94 -8.67 12.30
N LYS A 70 -24.07 -9.97 12.59
CA LYS A 70 -22.92 -10.89 12.73
C LYS A 70 -22.09 -11.10 11.45
N ILE A 71 -22.65 -10.80 10.28
CA ILE A 71 -21.94 -10.96 9.01
C ILE A 71 -21.40 -9.60 8.59
N GLU A 72 -22.28 -8.67 8.22
CA GLU A 72 -21.91 -7.36 7.67
C GLU A 72 -21.16 -6.48 8.69
N GLY A 73 -21.41 -6.64 9.99
CA GLY A 73 -20.65 -5.96 11.04
C GLY A 73 -19.21 -6.46 11.19
N ASN A 74 -18.83 -7.55 10.54
CA ASN A 74 -17.46 -8.08 10.56
C ASN A 74 -16.76 -8.00 9.21
N TYR A 75 -17.39 -7.39 8.20
CA TYR A 75 -16.74 -7.11 6.92
C TYR A 75 -15.92 -5.83 7.01
N TYR A 76 -14.71 -5.88 6.46
CA TYR A 76 -13.78 -4.76 6.41
C TYR A 76 -13.29 -4.52 4.99
N PRO A 77 -12.91 -3.28 4.62
CA PRO A 77 -12.19 -3.02 3.39
C PRO A 77 -10.84 -3.72 3.41
N ILE A 78 -10.57 -4.51 2.37
CA ILE A 78 -9.29 -5.17 2.13
C ILE A 78 -8.73 -4.52 0.87
N LEU A 79 -7.74 -3.63 0.99
CA LEU A 79 -7.17 -2.98 -0.18
C LEU A 79 -6.03 -3.78 -0.80
N ASN A 80 -5.21 -4.44 0.03
CA ASN A 80 -4.12 -5.26 -0.48
C ASN A 80 -3.85 -6.52 0.31
N ARG A 81 -4.37 -6.69 1.54
CA ARG A 81 -4.25 -7.96 2.27
C ARG A 81 -5.14 -8.14 3.48
N ILE A 82 -5.50 -9.40 3.69
CA ILE A 82 -6.07 -9.95 4.92
C ILE A 82 -5.22 -11.13 5.38
N MET A 83 -5.03 -11.28 6.69
CA MET A 83 -4.12 -12.26 7.26
C MET A 83 -4.69 -12.93 8.53
N LEU A 84 -4.44 -14.23 8.65
CA LEU A 84 -4.58 -14.99 9.88
C LEU A 84 -3.18 -15.25 10.46
N LYS A 85 -3.05 -15.02 11.76
CA LYS A 85 -1.81 -15.30 12.50
C LYS A 85 -2.09 -16.39 13.51
N GLY A 86 -1.54 -17.56 13.26
CA GLY A 86 -1.64 -18.70 14.15
C GLY A 86 -0.71 -18.56 15.36
N SER A 87 -0.85 -19.49 16.29
CA SER A 87 -0.15 -19.53 17.57
C SER A 87 0.26 -20.95 17.94
N GLY A 88 1.05 -21.11 19.01
CA GLY A 88 1.59 -22.39 19.46
C GLY A 88 3.10 -22.49 19.26
N GLU A 89 3.64 -23.71 19.34
CA GLU A 89 5.10 -23.96 19.24
C GLU A 89 5.67 -23.68 17.84
N GLN A 90 4.87 -23.95 16.80
CA GLN A 90 5.22 -23.70 15.39
C GLN A 90 4.12 -22.84 14.76
N PRO A 91 4.09 -21.53 15.04
CA PRO A 91 3.02 -20.66 14.56
C PRO A 91 3.09 -20.51 13.04
N MET A 92 1.95 -20.63 12.38
CA MET A 92 1.78 -20.51 10.94
C MET A 92 1.01 -19.23 10.60
N GLY A 93 1.38 -18.59 9.50
CA GLY A 93 0.68 -17.44 8.94
C GLY A 93 -0.01 -17.80 7.64
N PHE A 94 -1.20 -17.24 7.42
CA PHE A 94 -1.91 -17.29 6.15
C PHE A 94 -2.29 -15.88 5.72
N ALA A 95 -1.91 -15.48 4.52
CA ALA A 95 -2.25 -14.18 3.95
C ALA A 95 -2.89 -14.34 2.56
N VAL A 96 -3.89 -13.50 2.31
CA VAL A 96 -4.54 -13.34 1.00
C VAL A 96 -4.27 -11.92 0.53
N TYR A 97 -3.68 -11.78 -0.65
CA TYR A 97 -3.40 -10.52 -1.31
C TYR A 97 -4.30 -10.39 -2.56
N PRO A 98 -5.42 -9.65 -2.49
CA PRO A 98 -6.26 -9.40 -3.66
C PRO A 98 -5.60 -8.43 -4.65
N ASP A 99 -5.96 -8.54 -5.93
CA ASP A 99 -5.50 -7.64 -7.00
C ASP A 99 -6.20 -6.26 -6.99
N ARG A 100 -7.24 -6.10 -6.17
CA ARG A 100 -8.04 -4.88 -6.03
C ARG A 100 -8.66 -4.76 -4.63
N ALA A 101 -9.31 -3.62 -4.40
CA ALA A 101 -10.08 -3.40 -3.18
C ALA A 101 -11.33 -4.28 -3.15
N GLU A 102 -11.50 -5.04 -2.06
CA GLU A 102 -12.61 -5.96 -1.84
C GLU A 102 -13.15 -5.83 -0.42
N GLY A 103 -14.37 -6.31 -0.19
CA GLY A 103 -14.89 -6.51 1.17
C GLY A 103 -14.50 -7.90 1.66
N GLY A 104 -13.92 -8.02 2.85
CA GLY A 104 -13.50 -9.32 3.38
C GLY A 104 -13.61 -9.45 4.88
N SER A 105 -13.57 -10.70 5.34
CA SER A 105 -13.75 -11.05 6.76
C SER A 105 -13.14 -12.41 7.12
N SER A 106 -13.13 -12.70 8.42
CA SER A 106 -12.98 -14.03 9.00
C SER A 106 -14.18 -14.30 9.92
N LEU A 107 -15.24 -14.89 9.35
CA LEU A 107 -16.50 -15.17 10.08
C LEU A 107 -16.43 -16.43 10.94
N GLN A 108 -15.46 -17.31 10.68
CA GLN A 108 -15.11 -18.47 11.50
C GLN A 108 -13.59 -18.56 11.62
N ASP A 109 -13.13 -19.15 12.72
CA ASP A 109 -11.69 -19.34 12.90
C ASP A 109 -11.17 -20.26 11.78
N LEU A 110 -9.94 -20.01 11.32
CA LEU A 110 -9.34 -20.68 10.16
C LEU A 110 -10.04 -20.41 8.81
N GLN A 111 -10.92 -19.41 8.73
CA GLN A 111 -11.55 -19.00 7.49
C GLN A 111 -11.22 -17.55 7.15
N VAL A 112 -11.00 -17.31 5.87
CA VAL A 112 -10.94 -15.97 5.26
C VAL A 112 -11.89 -15.98 4.07
N GLU A 113 -12.69 -14.93 3.94
CA GLU A 113 -13.53 -14.72 2.76
C GLU A 113 -13.39 -13.31 2.22
N LEU A 114 -13.47 -13.20 0.89
CA LEU A 114 -13.54 -11.93 0.18
C LEU A 114 -14.71 -11.96 -0.80
N MET A 115 -15.48 -10.88 -0.83
CA MET A 115 -16.59 -10.66 -1.75
C MET A 115 -16.06 -10.08 -3.06
N VAL A 116 -16.21 -10.85 -4.13
CA VAL A 116 -15.60 -10.59 -5.45
C VAL A 116 -16.57 -9.98 -6.46
N HIS A 117 -17.89 -10.14 -6.24
CA HIS A 117 -18.92 -9.53 -7.08
C HIS A 117 -20.24 -9.40 -6.30
N ARG A 118 -21.05 -8.39 -6.63
CA ARG A 118 -22.39 -8.18 -6.04
C ARG A 118 -23.34 -7.50 -7.01
N ALA A 119 -24.61 -7.85 -6.92
CA ALA A 119 -25.73 -7.14 -7.53
C ALA A 119 -26.87 -7.03 -6.52
N THR A 120 -27.57 -5.90 -6.48
CA THR A 120 -28.71 -5.68 -5.58
C THR A 120 -30.01 -5.55 -6.36
N SER A 121 -31.12 -5.90 -5.72
CA SER A 121 -32.47 -5.72 -6.30
C SER A 121 -33.09 -4.35 -5.98
N ALA A 122 -32.52 -3.61 -5.03
CA ALA A 122 -33.04 -2.32 -4.58
C ALA A 122 -31.90 -1.33 -4.27
N ASP A 123 -32.22 -0.05 -4.35
CA ASP A 123 -31.42 1.07 -3.81
C ASP A 123 -31.43 1.02 -2.27
N ASP A 124 -30.34 1.46 -1.66
CA ASP A 124 -30.16 1.46 -0.20
C ASP A 124 -30.67 2.73 0.49
N GLY A 125 -31.20 3.70 -0.27
CA GLY A 125 -31.74 4.96 0.24
C GLY A 125 -30.68 6.00 0.61
N LEU A 126 -29.41 5.80 0.22
CA LEU A 126 -28.31 6.70 0.57
C LEU A 126 -28.00 7.77 -0.49
N GLY A 127 -28.84 7.87 -1.52
CA GLY A 127 -28.90 9.03 -2.43
C GLY A 127 -28.47 8.79 -3.87
N VAL A 128 -28.03 7.57 -4.23
CA VAL A 128 -27.72 7.23 -5.63
C VAL A 128 -29.00 7.04 -6.44
N GLY A 129 -30.03 6.41 -5.86
CA GLY A 129 -31.36 6.30 -6.48
C GLY A 129 -31.48 5.17 -7.49
N GLU A 130 -30.57 4.20 -7.47
CA GLU A 130 -30.60 3.01 -8.33
C GLU A 130 -30.08 1.78 -7.59
N PRO A 131 -30.62 0.58 -7.87
CA PRO A 131 -30.01 -0.66 -7.41
C PRO A 131 -28.66 -0.89 -8.12
N LEU A 132 -27.77 -1.64 -7.49
CA LEU A 132 -26.50 -2.02 -8.08
C LEU A 132 -26.72 -3.13 -9.12
N VAL A 133 -26.97 -2.72 -10.37
CA VAL A 133 -27.23 -3.62 -11.51
C VAL A 133 -26.32 -3.26 -12.69
N GLU A 134 -25.09 -3.76 -12.65
CA GLU A 134 -24.10 -3.50 -13.69
C GLU A 134 -24.31 -4.40 -14.92
N ARG A 135 -24.49 -3.78 -16.09
CA ARG A 135 -24.73 -4.47 -17.36
C ARG A 135 -23.43 -4.65 -18.16
N GLY A 136 -23.33 -5.77 -18.86
CA GLY A 136 -22.19 -6.11 -19.73
C GLY A 136 -22.64 -6.74 -21.05
N ILE A 137 -21.68 -7.19 -21.86
CA ILE A 137 -21.92 -7.77 -23.20
C ILE A 137 -22.84 -9.00 -23.14
N ALA A 138 -22.82 -9.75 -22.03
CA ALA A 138 -23.65 -10.93 -21.80
C ALA A 138 -24.95 -10.62 -21.02
N GLY A 139 -25.41 -9.36 -21.00
CA GLY A 139 -26.56 -8.91 -20.22
C GLY A 139 -26.24 -8.48 -18.78
N GLY A 140 -25.20 -9.05 -18.18
CA GLY A 140 -24.64 -8.69 -16.87
C GLY A 140 -23.12 -8.51 -16.92
N LEU A 141 -22.57 -7.77 -15.96
CA LEU A 141 -21.13 -7.59 -15.84
C LEU A 141 -20.44 -8.92 -15.43
N ILE A 142 -19.39 -9.25 -16.15
CA ILE A 142 -18.47 -10.36 -15.84
C ILE A 142 -17.18 -9.73 -15.34
N VAL A 143 -16.74 -10.12 -14.15
CA VAL A 143 -15.50 -9.62 -13.54
C VAL A 143 -14.51 -10.76 -13.43
N LYS A 144 -13.24 -10.46 -13.73
CA LYS A 144 -12.09 -11.34 -13.51
C LYS A 144 -11.14 -10.67 -12.54
N GLY A 145 -10.59 -11.46 -11.62
CA GLY A 145 -9.56 -11.01 -10.68
C GLY A 145 -8.73 -12.17 -10.16
N THR A 146 -7.73 -11.84 -9.34
CA THR A 146 -6.77 -12.81 -8.81
C THR A 146 -6.53 -12.57 -7.32
N HIS A 147 -6.45 -13.65 -6.55
CA HIS A 147 -5.93 -13.64 -5.19
C HIS A 147 -4.59 -14.37 -5.12
N THR A 148 -3.56 -13.72 -4.60
CA THR A 148 -2.30 -14.37 -4.27
C THR A 148 -2.34 -14.85 -2.83
N LEU A 149 -2.10 -16.14 -2.60
CA LEU A 149 -2.12 -16.76 -1.27
C LEU A 149 -0.72 -17.15 -0.82
N LYS A 150 -0.41 -16.81 0.43
CA LYS A 150 0.82 -17.24 1.13
C LYS A 150 0.44 -17.99 2.40
N LEU A 151 0.95 -19.21 2.54
CA LEU A 151 0.88 -20.03 3.76
C LEU A 151 2.29 -20.46 4.14
N GLY A 152 2.68 -20.31 5.40
CA GLY A 152 4.01 -20.70 5.87
C GLY A 152 4.24 -20.37 7.34
N PRO A 153 5.46 -20.58 7.86
CA PRO A 153 5.82 -20.15 9.21
C PRO A 153 5.50 -18.66 9.40
N LEU A 154 4.84 -18.31 10.50
CA LEU A 154 4.30 -16.97 10.75
C LEU A 154 5.36 -15.90 10.54
N ARG A 155 6.56 -16.10 11.10
CA ARG A 155 7.66 -15.16 10.98
C ARG A 155 8.05 -14.88 9.52
N THR A 156 8.13 -15.91 8.69
CA THR A 156 8.48 -15.77 7.26
C THR A 156 7.38 -15.01 6.52
N VAL A 157 6.12 -15.31 6.81
CA VAL A 157 4.97 -14.61 6.23
C VAL A 157 4.97 -13.13 6.62
N GLU A 158 5.26 -12.80 7.88
CA GLU A 158 5.33 -11.42 8.35
C GLU A 158 6.53 -10.65 7.78
N ASP A 159 7.70 -11.28 7.67
CA ASP A 159 8.90 -10.65 7.11
C ASP A 159 8.74 -10.33 5.62
N GLU A 160 8.00 -11.15 4.87
CA GLU A 160 7.74 -10.97 3.42
C GLU A 160 6.47 -10.15 3.11
N ASP A 161 5.57 -9.97 4.08
CA ASP A 161 4.21 -9.46 3.89
C ASP A 161 4.16 -8.13 3.14
N ALA A 162 4.93 -7.16 3.61
CA ALA A 162 4.92 -5.82 3.06
C ALA A 162 5.41 -5.80 1.60
N THR A 163 6.46 -6.57 1.29
CA THR A 163 7.02 -6.67 -0.06
C THR A 163 6.02 -7.35 -0.99
N MET A 164 5.45 -8.49 -0.58
CA MET A 164 4.44 -9.23 -1.34
C MET A 164 3.24 -8.35 -1.67
N ALA A 165 2.74 -7.58 -0.70
CA ALA A 165 1.61 -6.66 -0.90
C ALA A 165 1.93 -5.57 -1.94
N GLN A 166 3.17 -5.08 -1.99
CA GLN A 166 3.60 -4.11 -2.99
C GLN A 166 3.73 -4.73 -4.38
N GLU A 167 4.30 -5.94 -4.48
CA GLU A 167 4.49 -6.64 -5.76
C GLU A 167 3.14 -7.00 -6.42
N VAL A 168 2.17 -7.47 -5.62
CA VAL A 168 0.81 -7.78 -6.11
C VAL A 168 0.09 -6.50 -6.58
N SER A 169 0.18 -5.42 -5.80
CA SER A 169 -0.50 -4.16 -6.15
C SER A 169 0.17 -3.36 -7.27
N ARG A 170 1.45 -3.63 -7.56
CA ARG A 170 2.26 -2.94 -8.59
C ARG A 170 3.01 -3.96 -9.45
N PRO A 171 2.28 -4.71 -10.28
CA PRO A 171 2.91 -5.72 -11.14
C PRO A 171 3.80 -5.06 -12.19
N THR A 172 4.72 -5.86 -12.74
CA THR A 172 5.55 -5.44 -13.88
C THR A 172 4.66 -5.14 -15.08
N LEU A 173 4.82 -3.96 -15.69
CA LEU A 173 4.08 -3.58 -16.89
C LEU A 173 4.85 -4.00 -18.14
N PRO A 174 4.38 -4.98 -18.92
CA PRO A 174 5.01 -5.36 -20.18
C PRO A 174 4.69 -4.33 -21.27
N TRP A 175 5.69 -4.00 -22.08
CA TRP A 175 5.55 -3.11 -23.25
C TRP A 175 5.90 -3.89 -24.51
N PHE A 176 5.00 -3.89 -25.50
CA PHE A 176 5.19 -4.60 -26.76
C PHE A 176 5.44 -3.60 -27.89
N LEU A 177 6.54 -3.76 -28.61
CA LEU A 177 6.94 -2.92 -29.74
C LEU A 177 6.72 -3.67 -31.06
N GLY A 178 6.35 -2.95 -32.12
CA GLY A 178 6.16 -3.55 -33.44
C GLY A 178 7.47 -4.16 -33.98
N SER A 179 7.36 -5.31 -34.66
CA SER A 179 8.50 -6.13 -35.11
C SER A 179 9.53 -5.41 -36.01
N THR A 180 9.17 -4.29 -36.64
CA THR A 180 10.07 -3.49 -37.49
C THR A 180 10.93 -2.51 -36.70
N THR A 181 10.64 -2.30 -35.42
CA THR A 181 11.45 -1.46 -34.54
C THR A 181 12.56 -2.31 -33.91
N ALA A 182 13.80 -1.88 -34.09
CA ALA A 182 14.93 -2.52 -33.40
C ALA A 182 14.72 -2.43 -31.88
N SER A 183 14.93 -3.53 -31.17
CA SER A 183 14.85 -3.53 -29.71
C SER A 183 15.78 -2.44 -29.15
N PRO A 184 15.28 -1.56 -28.26
CA PRO A 184 16.13 -0.55 -27.66
C PRO A 184 17.29 -1.24 -26.91
N LYS A 185 18.53 -0.88 -27.27
CA LYS A 185 19.75 -1.44 -26.64
C LYS A 185 19.97 -0.92 -25.22
N GLN A 186 19.23 0.10 -24.80
CA GLN A 186 19.41 0.74 -23.51
C GLN A 186 18.35 0.28 -22.52
N HIS A 187 18.85 -0.28 -21.41
CA HIS A 187 18.11 -0.37 -20.16
C HIS A 187 18.28 0.98 -19.46
N PHE A 188 17.18 1.69 -19.25
CA PHE A 188 17.17 2.90 -18.43
C PHE A 188 16.68 2.57 -17.03
N SER A 189 17.41 3.05 -16.01
CA SER A 189 16.96 3.04 -14.62
C SER A 189 17.24 4.40 -14.02
N VAL A 190 16.25 4.93 -13.31
CA VAL A 190 16.40 6.15 -12.48
C VAL A 190 17.28 5.88 -11.26
N LEU A 191 17.28 4.64 -10.76
CA LEU A 191 18.13 4.21 -9.65
C LEU A 191 19.45 3.70 -10.21
N ALA A 192 20.57 4.16 -9.65
CA ALA A 192 21.91 3.67 -10.00
C ALA A 192 22.26 2.35 -9.29
N CYS A 193 21.63 2.08 -8.14
CA CYS A 193 21.69 0.83 -7.40
C CYS A 193 20.30 0.50 -6.79
N PRO A 194 20.02 -0.76 -6.44
CA PRO A 194 18.79 -1.10 -5.71
C PRO A 194 18.69 -0.31 -4.40
N LEU A 195 17.47 0.11 -4.05
CA LEU A 195 17.22 0.72 -2.74
C LEU A 195 17.46 -0.31 -1.62
N PRO A 196 17.80 0.14 -0.39
CA PRO A 196 17.89 -0.76 0.75
C PRO A 196 16.60 -1.56 0.96
N ILE A 197 16.73 -2.81 1.42
CA ILE A 197 15.59 -3.69 1.71
C ILE A 197 14.62 -2.98 2.66
N GLY A 198 13.34 -2.98 2.32
CA GLY A 198 12.29 -2.30 3.09
C GLY A 198 12.08 -0.83 2.72
N ILE A 199 12.91 -0.25 1.85
CA ILE A 199 12.67 1.11 1.30
C ILE A 199 11.96 1.01 -0.03
N HIS A 200 10.78 1.64 -0.10
CA HIS A 200 9.93 1.70 -1.27
C HIS A 200 9.93 3.12 -1.86
N LEU A 201 10.17 3.24 -3.16
CA LEU A 201 10.08 4.51 -3.90
C LEU A 201 8.62 4.76 -4.29
N LEU A 202 7.88 5.48 -3.45
CA LEU A 202 6.45 5.79 -3.66
C LEU A 202 6.22 6.81 -4.77
N THR A 203 7.10 7.80 -4.88
CA THR A 203 6.97 8.87 -5.88
C THR A 203 8.34 9.27 -6.38
N PHE A 204 8.44 9.39 -7.70
CA PHE A 204 9.55 10.03 -8.36
C PHE A 204 9.00 10.92 -9.47
N MET A 205 9.16 12.23 -9.35
CA MET A 205 8.61 13.18 -10.32
C MET A 205 9.53 14.38 -10.53
N GLN A 206 9.54 14.92 -11.75
CA GLN A 206 10.20 16.19 -12.04
C GLN A 206 9.59 17.32 -11.19
N TRP A 207 10.44 18.20 -10.66
CA TRP A 207 10.01 19.35 -9.86
C TRP A 207 10.73 20.63 -10.29
N PRO A 208 10.04 21.79 -10.36
CA PRO A 208 8.59 21.93 -10.43
C PRO A 208 8.03 21.35 -11.76
N ILE A 209 6.77 20.93 -11.76
CA ILE A 209 6.10 20.29 -12.91
C ILE A 209 6.13 21.21 -14.16
N GLU A 210 5.98 22.52 -13.96
CA GLU A 210 5.97 23.53 -15.03
C GLU A 210 7.35 23.76 -15.69
N GLY A 211 8.40 23.11 -15.19
CA GLY A 211 9.79 23.34 -15.59
C GLY A 211 10.14 22.91 -17.02
N ILE A 212 9.34 22.11 -17.73
CA ILE A 212 9.77 21.53 -19.02
C ILE A 212 9.99 22.60 -20.10
N MET A 213 9.11 23.60 -20.21
CA MET A 213 9.30 24.67 -21.22
C MET A 213 10.31 25.73 -20.78
N LYS A 214 10.32 26.10 -19.50
CA LYS A 214 11.25 27.12 -18.98
C LYS A 214 12.69 26.60 -18.87
N ALA A 215 12.90 25.34 -18.46
CA ALA A 215 14.25 24.76 -18.34
C ALA A 215 14.91 24.54 -19.71
N ARG A 216 14.13 24.17 -20.75
CA ARG A 216 14.63 24.11 -22.14
C ARG A 216 15.02 25.49 -22.70
N LEU A 217 14.33 26.56 -22.31
CA LEU A 217 14.68 27.93 -22.74
C LEU A 217 15.81 28.56 -21.90
N ALA A 218 15.93 28.21 -20.62
CA ALA A 218 16.77 28.94 -19.66
C ALA A 218 18.18 28.39 -19.47
N ASN A 219 18.56 27.27 -20.13
CA ASN A 219 19.86 26.63 -19.91
C ASN A 219 20.17 26.41 -18.41
N THR A 220 19.13 26.15 -17.61
CA THR A 220 19.26 26.02 -16.16
C THR A 220 20.02 24.74 -15.82
N LYS A 221 21.12 24.91 -15.08
CA LYS A 221 22.20 23.94 -14.84
C LYS A 221 21.87 22.78 -13.87
N SER A 222 20.64 22.71 -13.35
CA SER A 222 20.29 21.76 -12.28
C SER A 222 18.97 21.06 -12.56
N THR A 223 18.96 19.74 -12.42
CA THR A 223 17.75 18.91 -12.48
C THR A 223 17.18 18.79 -11.07
N SER A 224 15.91 19.13 -10.86
CA SER A 224 15.25 18.94 -9.57
C SER A 224 14.09 17.95 -9.67
N VAL A 225 13.95 17.12 -8.64
CA VAL A 225 12.92 16.08 -8.54
C VAL A 225 12.31 16.06 -7.15
N LEU A 226 11.05 15.67 -7.06
CA LEU A 226 10.38 15.31 -5.83
C LEU A 226 10.41 13.79 -5.69
N VAL A 227 10.92 13.33 -4.55
CA VAL A 227 11.04 11.93 -4.17
C VAL A 227 10.22 11.67 -2.91
N ARG A 228 9.44 10.59 -2.91
CA ARG A 228 8.86 10.03 -1.69
C ARG A 228 9.42 8.64 -1.44
N LEU A 229 10.09 8.49 -0.30
CA LEU A 229 10.57 7.20 0.18
C LEU A 229 9.68 6.77 1.35
N GLU A 230 9.21 5.54 1.33
CA GLU A 230 8.51 4.89 2.44
C GLU A 230 9.37 3.75 2.97
N ASN A 231 9.45 3.65 4.30
CA ASN A 231 9.98 2.45 4.92
C ASN A 231 8.84 1.48 5.22
N ILE A 232 8.69 0.49 4.36
CA ILE A 232 7.72 -0.61 4.50
C ILE A 232 8.25 -1.75 5.39
N GLY A 233 9.50 -1.67 5.84
CA GLY A 233 10.12 -2.61 6.74
C GLY A 233 9.75 -2.38 8.22
N ASN A 234 10.23 -3.28 9.08
CA ASN A 234 9.98 -3.27 10.52
C ASN A 234 11.08 -2.56 11.34
N ARG A 235 12.09 -1.97 10.68
CA ARG A 235 13.26 -1.34 11.32
C ARG A 235 13.61 -0.04 10.63
N SER A 236 14.17 0.91 11.38
CA SER A 236 14.70 2.13 10.81
C SER A 236 15.85 1.83 9.85
N THR A 237 15.85 2.49 8.69
CA THR A 237 16.81 2.25 7.62
C THR A 237 17.37 3.59 7.13
N THR A 238 18.69 3.65 6.95
CA THR A 238 19.36 4.83 6.40
C THR A 238 19.58 4.66 4.91
N VAL A 239 19.21 5.69 4.15
CA VAL A 239 19.41 5.77 2.69
C VAL A 239 20.44 6.85 2.42
N ASP A 240 21.51 6.51 1.71
CA ASP A 240 22.41 7.50 1.12
C ASP A 240 21.82 7.94 -0.22
N LEU A 241 21.50 9.22 -0.36
CA LEU A 241 20.90 9.77 -1.57
C LEU A 241 21.96 10.03 -2.65
N ASN A 242 23.22 10.21 -2.25
CA ASN A 242 24.29 10.47 -3.20
C ASN A 242 24.66 9.17 -3.93
N GLY A 243 24.59 9.20 -5.25
CA GLY A 243 24.80 7.99 -6.07
C GLY A 243 23.65 6.98 -6.03
N GLN A 244 22.54 7.25 -5.35
CA GLN A 244 21.34 6.40 -5.40
C GLN A 244 20.57 6.55 -6.72
N PHE A 245 20.64 7.75 -7.31
CA PHE A 245 19.97 8.12 -8.55
C PHE A 245 20.98 8.31 -9.67
N SER A 246 20.60 7.91 -10.89
CA SER A 246 21.42 8.05 -12.11
C SER A 246 21.43 9.45 -12.71
N LEU A 247 20.90 10.45 -11.98
CA LEU A 247 20.77 11.85 -12.42
C LEU A 247 21.98 12.74 -12.10
N GLY A 248 23.00 12.20 -11.43
CA GLY A 248 24.21 12.95 -11.03
C GLY A 248 24.36 13.09 -9.52
N GLN A 249 25.26 13.98 -9.09
CA GLN A 249 25.51 14.23 -7.68
C GLN A 249 24.40 15.10 -7.08
N VAL A 250 23.91 14.72 -5.90
CA VAL A 250 22.95 15.53 -5.13
C VAL A 250 23.67 16.77 -4.59
N VAL A 251 23.14 17.96 -4.90
CA VAL A 251 23.67 19.27 -4.47
C VAL A 251 22.89 19.80 -3.28
N LYS A 252 21.58 19.54 -3.25
CA LYS A 252 20.68 20.02 -2.21
C LYS A 252 19.54 19.05 -1.97
N VAL A 253 19.21 18.90 -0.69
CA VAL A 253 18.08 18.10 -0.20
C VAL A 253 17.21 19.02 0.65
N THR A 254 15.91 19.04 0.38
CA THR A 254 14.94 19.79 1.17
C THR A 254 13.80 18.86 1.57
N GLU A 255 13.62 18.63 2.87
CA GLU A 255 12.51 17.83 3.38
C GLU A 255 11.23 18.67 3.44
N MET A 256 10.15 18.10 2.94
CA MET A 256 8.86 18.76 2.79
C MET A 256 7.77 18.02 3.57
N THR A 257 6.63 18.67 3.76
CA THR A 257 5.37 18.00 4.14
C THR A 257 4.96 16.96 3.11
N LEU A 258 4.04 16.05 3.46
CA LEU A 258 3.58 14.98 2.56
C LEU A 258 3.05 15.53 1.22
N THR A 259 2.35 16.67 1.26
CA THR A 259 1.80 17.40 0.11
C THR A 259 2.83 18.23 -0.64
N ALA A 260 4.07 18.32 -0.16
CA ALA A 260 5.17 19.08 -0.73
C ALA A 260 4.92 20.59 -0.92
N ASN A 261 4.01 21.17 -0.14
CA ASN A 261 3.65 22.59 -0.21
C ASN A 261 4.32 23.44 0.89
N GLN A 262 5.02 22.82 1.84
CA GLN A 262 5.71 23.50 2.92
C GLN A 262 6.95 22.70 3.32
N GLU A 263 8.04 23.40 3.68
CA GLU A 263 9.21 22.76 4.28
C GLU A 263 8.88 22.12 5.62
N ARG A 264 9.48 20.97 5.91
CA ARG A 264 9.20 20.18 7.11
C ARG A 264 9.49 20.94 8.39
N GLU A 265 10.62 21.63 8.45
CA GLU A 265 11.04 22.42 9.62
C GLU A 265 10.04 23.54 9.92
N ALA A 266 9.57 24.25 8.89
CA ALA A 266 8.55 25.29 9.03
C ALA A 266 7.20 24.72 9.49
N ALA A 267 6.81 23.54 8.99
CA ALA A 267 5.58 22.87 9.43
C ALA A 267 5.64 22.42 10.89
N GLU A 268 6.79 21.92 11.34
CA GLU A 268 7.00 21.50 12.74
C GLU A 268 7.00 22.69 13.70
N ALA A 269 7.61 23.82 13.31
CA ALA A 269 7.61 25.04 14.11
C ALA A 269 6.19 25.61 14.35
N ASN A 270 5.27 25.39 13.40
CA ASN A 270 3.90 25.87 13.47
C ASN A 270 2.90 24.81 13.99
N ARG A 271 3.37 23.64 14.42
CA ARG A 271 2.51 22.55 14.86
C ARG A 271 1.79 22.90 16.17
N LEU A 272 0.48 22.68 16.20
CA LEU A 272 -0.31 22.78 17.44
C LEU A 272 0.05 21.67 18.43
N HIS A 273 0.08 22.01 19.71
CA HIS A 273 0.31 21.08 20.81
C HIS A 273 -0.99 20.77 21.53
N TRP A 274 -1.37 19.50 21.60
CA TRP A 274 -2.57 19.07 22.32
C TRP A 274 -2.23 18.59 23.74
N PRO A 275 -3.07 18.89 24.76
CA PRO A 275 -2.83 18.45 26.14
C PRO A 275 -2.79 16.92 26.32
N THR A 276 -3.36 16.18 25.37
CA THR A 276 -3.41 14.72 25.35
C THR A 276 -2.27 14.07 24.56
N GLU A 277 -1.33 14.86 24.04
CA GLU A 277 -0.11 14.29 23.47
C GLU A 277 0.64 13.53 24.58
N GLY A 278 0.73 12.20 24.46
CA GLY A 278 1.62 11.42 25.32
C GLY A 278 3.06 11.92 25.19
N ILE A 279 3.91 11.58 26.17
CA ILE A 279 5.34 11.89 26.13
C ILE A 279 5.89 11.30 24.83
N LYS A 280 6.25 12.14 23.86
CA LYS A 280 6.95 11.69 22.67
C LYS A 280 8.21 10.97 23.12
N HIS A 281 8.47 9.77 22.61
CA HIS A 281 9.85 9.32 22.48
C HIS A 281 10.58 10.45 21.75
N ALA A 282 11.46 11.14 22.48
CA ALA A 282 12.20 12.26 21.94
C ALA A 282 12.84 11.77 20.64
N PHE A 283 12.41 12.33 19.50
CA PHE A 283 13.25 12.34 18.32
C PHE A 283 14.51 13.07 18.78
N THR A 284 15.52 12.27 19.13
CA THR A 284 16.85 12.80 19.32
C THR A 284 17.18 13.42 17.99
N LYS A 285 17.35 14.75 17.97
CA LYS A 285 18.13 15.41 16.91
C LYS A 285 19.51 14.78 16.95
N LYS A 286 19.67 13.59 16.37
CA LYS A 286 20.98 13.13 15.95
C LYS A 286 21.32 14.07 14.82
N ALA A 287 22.31 14.92 15.09
CA ALA A 287 22.95 15.72 14.07
C ALA A 287 23.29 14.78 12.91
N ASN A 288 22.59 14.93 11.78
CA ASN A 288 23.02 14.24 10.56
C ASN A 288 24.29 14.95 10.09
N SER A 289 25.40 14.32 10.45
CA SER A 289 26.61 14.27 9.65
C SER A 289 26.25 13.92 8.19
N ARG A 290 26.68 14.79 7.25
CA ARG A 290 26.45 14.76 5.80
C ARG A 290 24.99 15.06 5.36
N ASN A 291 24.85 16.08 4.51
CA ASN A 291 23.58 16.55 3.94
C ASN A 291 22.87 15.54 3.00
N ASP A 292 23.49 14.39 2.74
CA ASP A 292 23.08 13.47 1.67
C ASP A 292 22.46 12.16 2.20
N THR A 293 22.46 11.92 3.51
CA THR A 293 21.87 10.72 4.11
C THR A 293 20.56 11.00 4.82
N VAL A 294 19.59 10.11 4.66
CA VAL A 294 18.26 10.22 5.27
C VAL A 294 17.94 8.95 6.04
N LEU A 295 17.59 9.10 7.32
CA LEU A 295 17.06 8.00 8.15
C LEU A 295 15.54 7.96 8.01
N LEU A 296 14.98 6.78 7.72
CA LEU A 296 13.55 6.54 7.74
C LEU A 296 13.21 5.53 8.83
N ASP A 297 12.40 5.92 9.80
CA ASP A 297 11.85 4.98 10.78
C ASP A 297 10.83 4.03 10.15
N ALA A 298 10.55 2.90 10.82
CA ALA A 298 9.56 1.95 10.32
C ALA A 298 8.19 2.63 10.10
N ALA A 299 7.56 2.37 8.95
CA ALA A 299 6.32 3.00 8.49
C ALA A 299 6.38 4.53 8.22
N GLU A 300 7.56 5.14 8.28
CA GLU A 300 7.74 6.56 7.95
C GLU A 300 7.72 6.77 6.43
N ILE A 301 7.13 7.89 6.01
CA ILE A 301 7.23 8.41 4.64
C ILE A 301 7.94 9.76 4.72
N LYS A 302 9.03 9.91 3.97
CA LYS A 302 9.72 11.19 3.80
C LYS A 302 9.51 11.73 2.39
N THR A 303 9.14 13.00 2.30
CA THR A 303 8.99 13.74 1.05
C THR A 303 10.17 14.69 0.90
N LEU A 304 10.93 14.54 -0.17
CA LEU A 304 12.19 15.24 -0.40
C LEU A 304 12.15 15.93 -1.76
N ILE A 305 12.65 17.15 -1.83
CA ILE A 305 13.06 17.78 -3.09
C ILE A 305 14.58 17.62 -3.19
N LEU A 306 15.03 16.97 -4.26
CA LEU A 306 16.44 16.77 -4.57
C LEU A 306 16.83 17.67 -5.74
N GLU A 307 17.97 18.34 -5.65
CA GLU A 307 18.58 19.08 -6.75
C GLU A 307 19.91 18.41 -7.13
N PHE A 308 20.09 18.10 -8.42
CA PHE A 308 21.27 17.43 -8.95
C PHE A 308 22.16 18.36 -9.77
N ALA A 309 23.48 18.16 -9.67
CA ALA A 309 24.46 18.75 -10.57
C ALA A 309 24.46 18.00 -11.91
N ASN A 310 24.34 18.72 -13.02
CA ASN A 310 24.32 18.12 -14.35
C ASN A 310 25.74 17.67 -14.77
N PRO A 311 25.97 16.39 -15.11
CA PRO A 311 27.32 15.90 -15.44
C PRO A 311 27.92 16.42 -16.76
N ASP A 312 27.13 17.06 -17.64
CA ASP A 312 27.51 17.31 -19.04
C ASP A 312 27.99 18.74 -19.41
N LEU A 313 28.52 19.52 -18.46
CA LEU A 313 29.03 20.88 -18.75
C LEU A 313 30.52 21.12 -18.44
N SER A 314 31.31 20.09 -18.13
CA SER A 314 32.76 20.23 -17.90
C SER A 314 33.65 19.94 -19.12
N GLY A 315 33.07 19.73 -20.32
CA GLY A 315 33.80 19.15 -21.46
C GLY A 315 33.76 19.93 -22.78
N LYS A 316 33.41 21.22 -22.81
CA LYS A 316 33.58 22.08 -24.01
C LYS A 316 34.02 23.48 -23.61
N ALA A 317 35.34 23.65 -23.46
CA ALA A 317 36.02 24.92 -23.59
C ALA A 317 36.87 24.87 -24.87
#